data_AF-G5F4Q9-F1
#
_entry.id   AF-G5F4Q9-F1
#
_cell.length_a   1.000
_cell.length_b   1.000
_cell.length_c   1.000
_cell.angle_alpha   90.00
_cell.angle_beta   90.00
_cell.angle_gamma   90.00
#
_symmetry.space_group_name_H-M   'P 1'
#
loop_
_entity.id
_entity.type
_entity.pdbx_description
1 polymer ?
#
loop_
_entity_poly.entity_id
_entity_poly.type
_entity_poly.pdbx_seq_one_letter_code
_entity_poly.pdbx_strand_id
1 'polypeptide(L)'
;MKHAPGTSVALAAASACLALAIGMAAASPALAQNSGASIDMQRLYNPNSGEHFYTADTSEASGLVSLGWRHEGSGWVAPQKSSTPVYRLYNPNAGDHHYTTSVEERDVLVEKGWNYEGVGWYSSDNKSVAVLRQYNPNAKAGAHNFTTSSAENDNLVNAGWKAEGVAWYAVAEGKPAVDGAIMGVSTTTPAGMAAYYRAMGKKNGFSYPSEVESKGGAATIETFAQIVYEEANAEGIRAEVVFCQAMHETGWLQYGGDVSPDQFNYAGLGATGNGEPGNRFCDVRTGVRAQVQHLKAYASNAPLINECVDKRFKYVKTRGVAPTVNDLTGKWAVPGVKDGVTYGGQIASLMNELANYKA
;
A
#
# COMPACT_ATOMS: atom_id res chain seq x y z
N MET A 1 -36.25 -30.85 -87.16
CA MET A 1 -36.62 -29.42 -87.12
C MET A 1 -38.13 -29.32 -87.07
N LYS A 2 -38.76 -28.49 -86.26
CA LYS A 2 -38.28 -27.69 -85.12
C LYS A 2 -39.52 -27.42 -84.25
N HIS A 3 -39.36 -27.85 -82.99
CA HIS A 3 -40.03 -27.49 -81.74
C HIS A 3 -41.11 -26.41 -81.72
N ALA A 4 -42.33 -26.85 -81.36
CA ALA A 4 -42.89 -26.89 -79.98
C ALA A 4 -43.26 -25.56 -79.26
N PRO A 5 -44.27 -25.61 -78.37
CA PRO A 5 -45.36 -24.62 -78.33
C PRO A 5 -45.54 -23.99 -76.92
N GLY A 6 -46.66 -23.26 -76.70
CA GLY A 6 -47.31 -23.27 -75.38
C GLY A 6 -47.88 -21.95 -74.83
N THR A 7 -49.20 -21.80 -74.99
CA THR A 7 -50.28 -21.35 -74.06
C THR A 7 -50.02 -20.65 -72.70
N SER A 8 -50.90 -19.66 -72.46
CA SER A 8 -51.80 -19.41 -71.29
C SER A 8 -51.37 -18.63 -70.02
N VAL A 9 -52.10 -17.50 -69.84
CA VAL A 9 -52.97 -17.09 -68.70
C VAL A 9 -52.39 -16.41 -67.42
N ALA A 10 -53.06 -15.28 -67.11
CA ALA A 10 -53.36 -14.62 -65.81
C ALA A 10 -52.36 -13.72 -65.07
N LEU A 11 -52.76 -12.44 -65.02
CA LEU A 11 -52.86 -11.50 -63.88
C LEU A 11 -51.79 -11.56 -62.77
N ALA A 12 -51.02 -10.48 -62.62
CA ALA A 12 -50.29 -10.18 -61.37
C ALA A 12 -50.33 -8.68 -61.04
N ALA A 13 -50.66 -8.40 -59.79
CA ALA A 13 -50.80 -7.10 -59.16
C ALA A 13 -49.47 -6.37 -59.02
N ALA A 14 -49.53 -5.03 -59.08
CA ALA A 14 -48.43 -4.14 -58.81
C ALA A 14 -48.00 -4.24 -57.33
N SER A 15 -46.71 -4.47 -57.10
CA SER A 15 -46.09 -4.36 -55.77
C SER A 15 -44.82 -3.51 -55.91
N ALA A 16 -44.83 -2.36 -55.26
CA ALA A 16 -43.71 -1.43 -55.22
C ALA A 16 -42.68 -1.93 -54.18
N CYS A 17 -41.53 -2.43 -54.65
CA CYS A 17 -40.40 -2.74 -53.80
C CYS A 17 -39.59 -1.47 -53.50
N LEU A 18 -39.81 -0.89 -52.31
CA LEU A 18 -38.89 0.06 -51.71
C LEU A 18 -37.70 -0.73 -51.14
N ALA A 19 -36.55 -0.64 -51.80
CA ALA A 19 -35.32 -1.24 -51.30
C ALA A 19 -34.82 -0.46 -50.07
N LEU A 20 -35.13 -0.98 -48.87
CA LEU A 20 -34.53 -0.50 -47.63
C LEU A 20 -33.13 -1.14 -47.51
N ALA A 21 -32.10 -0.39 -47.91
CA ALA A 21 -30.72 -0.76 -47.58
C ALA A 21 -30.51 -0.56 -46.07
N ILE A 22 -30.71 -1.62 -45.29
CA ILE A 22 -30.31 -1.64 -43.88
C ILE A 22 -28.79 -1.75 -43.87
N GLY A 23 -28.12 -0.61 -43.71
CA GLY A 23 -26.72 -0.59 -43.34
C GLY A 23 -26.58 -1.25 -41.97
N MET A 24 -26.08 -2.48 -41.93
CA MET A 24 -25.56 -3.06 -40.71
C MET A 24 -24.28 -2.31 -40.36
N ALA A 25 -24.40 -1.23 -39.60
CA ALA A 25 -23.28 -0.75 -38.81
C ALA A 25 -22.93 -1.86 -37.82
N ALA A 26 -21.84 -2.57 -38.07
CA ALA A 26 -21.24 -3.43 -37.06
C ALA A 26 -20.95 -2.54 -35.85
N ALA A 27 -21.70 -2.72 -34.76
CA ALA A 27 -21.38 -2.08 -33.50
C ALA A 27 -19.96 -2.53 -33.15
N SER A 28 -19.00 -1.59 -33.16
CA SER A 28 -17.70 -1.84 -32.56
C SER A 28 -17.97 -2.35 -31.15
N PRO A 29 -17.35 -3.45 -30.71
CA PRO A 29 -17.53 -3.90 -29.33
C PRO A 29 -17.16 -2.71 -28.45
N ALA A 30 -18.16 -2.18 -27.73
CA ALA A 30 -17.91 -1.15 -26.75
C ALA A 30 -16.88 -1.74 -25.79
N LEU A 31 -15.67 -1.18 -25.79
CA LEU A 31 -14.65 -1.54 -24.81
C LEU A 31 -15.32 -1.42 -23.44
N ALA A 32 -15.43 -2.54 -22.73
CA ALA A 32 -16.04 -2.55 -21.41
C ALA A 32 -15.25 -1.56 -20.55
N GLN A 33 -15.89 -0.49 -20.11
CA GLN A 33 -15.20 0.55 -19.36
C GLN A 33 -14.64 -0.01 -18.06
N ASN A 34 -13.48 0.51 -17.65
CA ASN A 34 -12.93 0.28 -16.31
C ASN A 34 -14.04 0.37 -15.26
N SER A 35 -13.99 -0.47 -14.23
CA SER A 35 -14.71 -0.11 -13.01
C SER A 35 -14.28 1.30 -12.60
N GLY A 36 -15.22 2.21 -12.30
CA GLY A 36 -14.85 3.54 -11.79
C GLY A 36 -14.01 3.50 -10.51
N ALA A 37 -13.97 2.35 -9.83
CA ALA A 37 -13.10 2.08 -8.69
C ALA A 37 -11.67 1.68 -9.11
N SER A 38 -10.70 2.09 -8.31
CA SER A 38 -9.27 1.85 -8.53
C SER A 38 -8.59 1.24 -7.30
N ILE A 39 -7.38 0.73 -7.48
CA ILE A 39 -6.57 0.10 -6.44
C ILE A 39 -5.08 0.41 -6.67
N ASP A 40 -4.37 0.74 -5.60
CA ASP A 40 -2.95 1.12 -5.65
C ASP A 40 -2.08 -0.13 -5.69
N MET A 41 -1.25 -0.28 -6.74
CA MET A 41 -0.29 -1.39 -6.83
C MET A 41 0.95 -1.06 -6.01
N GLN A 42 1.13 -1.78 -4.92
CA GLN A 42 2.28 -1.66 -4.02
C GLN A 42 3.53 -2.15 -4.74
N ARG A 43 4.58 -1.35 -4.75
CA ARG A 43 5.89 -1.67 -5.30
C ARG A 43 6.86 -1.90 -4.15
N LEU A 44 7.50 -3.06 -4.15
CA LEU A 44 8.47 -3.46 -3.14
C LEU A 44 9.79 -3.83 -3.81
N TYR A 45 10.89 -3.55 -3.14
CA TYR A 45 12.24 -3.87 -3.57
C TYR A 45 12.94 -4.76 -2.56
N ASN A 46 13.50 -5.87 -3.03
CA ASN A 46 14.31 -6.75 -2.20
C ASN A 46 15.79 -6.34 -2.30
N PRO A 47 16.39 -5.76 -1.24
CA PRO A 47 17.80 -5.35 -1.28
C PRO A 47 18.79 -6.52 -1.37
N ASN A 48 18.36 -7.75 -1.07
CA ASN A 48 19.23 -8.93 -1.09
C ASN A 48 19.30 -9.58 -2.47
N SER A 49 18.19 -9.61 -3.22
CA SER A 49 18.14 -10.20 -4.58
C SER A 49 18.19 -9.16 -5.70
N GLY A 50 17.77 -7.93 -5.44
CA GLY A 50 17.56 -6.90 -6.46
C GLY A 50 16.18 -6.98 -7.15
N GLU A 51 15.32 -7.91 -6.73
CA GLU A 51 13.98 -8.12 -7.27
C GLU A 51 13.03 -6.97 -6.90
N HIS A 52 12.11 -6.65 -7.81
CA HIS A 52 10.93 -5.87 -7.48
C HIS A 52 9.69 -6.76 -7.47
N PHE A 53 8.83 -6.55 -6.47
CA PHE A 53 7.56 -7.25 -6.33
C PHE A 53 6.40 -6.25 -6.38
N TYR A 54 5.30 -6.67 -7.02
CA TYR A 54 4.13 -5.83 -7.25
C TYR A 54 2.86 -6.52 -6.79
N THR A 55 2.07 -5.85 -5.96
CA THR A 55 0.82 -6.44 -5.46
C THR A 55 -0.27 -5.42 -5.17
N ALA A 56 -1.51 -5.87 -5.36
CA ALA A 56 -2.71 -5.17 -4.92
C ALA A 56 -3.05 -5.43 -3.43
N ASP A 57 -2.50 -6.49 -2.84
CA ASP A 57 -2.78 -6.88 -1.46
C ASP A 57 -1.82 -6.17 -0.51
N THR A 58 -2.36 -5.23 0.26
CA THR A 58 -1.59 -4.49 1.26
C THR A 58 -1.08 -5.40 2.38
N SER A 59 -1.73 -6.54 2.63
CA SER A 59 -1.32 -7.52 3.64
C SER A 59 -0.09 -8.30 3.16
N GLU A 60 -0.05 -8.66 1.87
CA GLU A 60 1.12 -9.27 1.22
C GLU A 60 2.30 -8.30 1.20
N ALA A 61 2.05 -7.03 0.82
CA ALA A 61 3.07 -5.98 0.87
C ALA A 61 3.61 -5.78 2.29
N SER A 62 2.72 -5.61 3.28
CA SER A 62 3.11 -5.49 4.70
C SER A 62 3.89 -6.72 5.18
N GLY A 63 3.52 -7.93 4.74
CA GLY A 63 4.25 -9.17 5.01
C GLY A 63 5.67 -9.16 4.43
N LEU A 64 5.86 -8.71 3.19
CA LEU A 64 7.18 -8.62 2.57
C LEU A 64 8.07 -7.53 3.19
N VAL A 65 7.50 -6.36 3.52
CA VAL A 65 8.21 -5.33 4.29
C VAL A 65 8.68 -5.89 5.62
N SER A 66 7.83 -6.70 6.25
CA SER A 66 8.17 -7.45 7.45
C SER A 66 9.26 -8.52 7.21
N LEU A 67 9.61 -8.87 5.99
CA LEU A 67 10.75 -9.75 5.70
C LEU A 67 12.00 -8.98 5.25
N GLY A 68 12.03 -7.66 5.46
CA GLY A 68 13.16 -6.80 5.12
C GLY A 68 13.12 -6.25 3.69
N TRP A 69 12.02 -6.43 2.96
CA TRP A 69 11.82 -5.74 1.69
C TRP A 69 11.59 -4.24 1.94
N ARG A 70 12.09 -3.41 1.03
CA ARG A 70 11.81 -1.97 1.04
C ARG A 70 10.50 -1.71 0.33
N HIS A 71 9.53 -1.10 1.02
CA HIS A 71 8.36 -0.53 0.36
C HIS A 71 8.78 0.74 -0.39
N GLU A 72 8.47 0.82 -1.68
CA GLU A 72 8.82 1.97 -2.53
C GLU A 72 7.62 2.86 -2.86
N GLY A 73 6.44 2.50 -2.32
CA GLY A 73 5.19 3.20 -2.52
C GLY A 73 4.27 2.43 -3.45
N SER A 74 3.37 3.16 -4.10
CA SER A 74 2.60 2.65 -5.22
C SER A 74 3.39 2.84 -6.50
N GLY A 75 3.58 1.78 -7.29
CA GLY A 75 4.19 1.89 -8.63
C GLY A 75 3.24 2.53 -9.65
N TRP A 76 1.94 2.23 -9.52
CA TRP A 76 0.84 2.82 -10.30
C TRP A 76 -0.52 2.52 -9.65
N VAL A 77 -1.56 3.19 -10.12
CA VAL A 77 -2.95 2.93 -9.74
C VAL A 77 -3.64 2.12 -10.84
N ALA A 78 -4.09 0.90 -10.52
CA ALA A 78 -4.82 0.03 -11.45
C ALA A 78 -6.35 0.17 -11.29
N PRO A 79 -7.16 -0.09 -12.32
CA PRO A 79 -8.60 -0.30 -12.13
C PRO A 79 -8.84 -1.57 -11.30
N GLN A 80 -9.88 -1.58 -10.47
CA GLN A 80 -10.26 -2.83 -9.76
C GLN A 80 -10.74 -3.91 -10.73
N LYS A 81 -11.35 -3.52 -11.85
CA LYS A 81 -11.78 -4.43 -12.91
C LYS A 81 -11.69 -3.75 -14.28
N SER A 82 -11.29 -4.53 -15.28
CA SER A 82 -11.41 -4.20 -16.70
C SER A 82 -11.55 -5.49 -17.52
N SER A 83 -11.55 -5.37 -18.85
CA SER A 83 -11.51 -6.53 -19.76
C SER A 83 -10.10 -7.08 -19.99
N THR A 84 -9.06 -6.40 -19.52
CA THR A 84 -7.65 -6.76 -19.76
C THR A 84 -6.97 -7.22 -18.45
N PRO A 85 -6.93 -8.52 -18.14
CA PRO A 85 -6.26 -9.04 -16.95
C PRO A 85 -4.74 -8.98 -17.05
N VAL A 86 -4.07 -8.78 -15.93
CA VAL A 86 -2.63 -9.00 -15.75
C VAL A 86 -2.44 -10.25 -14.89
N TYR A 87 -1.89 -11.30 -15.50
CA TYR A 87 -1.63 -12.59 -14.90
C TYR A 87 -0.37 -12.53 -14.02
N ARG A 88 -0.45 -13.13 -12.82
CA ARG A 88 0.68 -13.29 -11.91
C ARG A 88 1.16 -14.74 -11.95
N LEU A 89 2.47 -14.91 -12.11
CA LEU A 89 3.12 -16.22 -12.12
C LEU A 89 4.29 -16.22 -11.15
N TYR A 90 4.50 -17.34 -10.47
CA TYR A 90 5.61 -17.55 -9.54
C TYR A 90 6.54 -18.67 -10.04
N ASN A 91 7.84 -18.42 -10.02
CA ASN A 91 8.86 -19.41 -10.33
C ASN A 91 9.40 -20.05 -9.03
N PRO A 92 8.98 -21.28 -8.67
CA PRO A 92 9.44 -21.92 -7.44
C PRO A 92 10.94 -22.25 -7.43
N ASN A 93 11.60 -22.30 -8.59
CA ASN A 93 13.02 -22.64 -8.69
C ASN A 93 13.93 -21.42 -8.51
N ALA A 94 13.45 -20.23 -8.87
CA ALA A 94 14.21 -18.98 -8.80
C ALA A 94 13.73 -18.04 -7.67
N GLY A 95 12.53 -18.26 -7.14
CA GLY A 95 11.90 -17.36 -6.18
C GLY A 95 11.45 -16.04 -6.78
N ASP A 96 11.16 -16.00 -8.09
CA ASP A 96 10.86 -14.77 -8.86
C ASP A 96 9.39 -14.74 -9.30
N HIS A 97 8.83 -13.55 -9.47
CA HIS A 97 7.48 -13.33 -9.99
C HIS A 97 7.49 -12.70 -11.39
N HIS A 98 6.56 -13.14 -12.22
CA HIS A 98 6.33 -12.56 -13.55
C HIS A 98 4.90 -12.07 -13.69
N TYR A 99 4.75 -10.95 -14.41
CA TYR A 99 3.47 -10.30 -14.63
C TYR A 99 3.27 -10.03 -16.12
N THR A 100 2.13 -10.43 -16.65
CA THR A 100 1.88 -10.33 -18.10
C THR A 100 0.41 -10.24 -18.44
N THR A 101 0.07 -9.50 -19.50
CA THR A 101 -1.27 -9.54 -20.12
C THR A 101 -1.37 -10.63 -21.19
N SER A 102 -0.25 -11.25 -21.60
CA SER A 102 -0.25 -12.28 -22.65
C SER A 102 -0.65 -13.63 -22.08
N VAL A 103 -1.71 -14.21 -22.66
CA VAL A 103 -2.15 -15.58 -22.39
C VAL A 103 -1.07 -16.57 -22.82
N GLU A 104 -0.43 -16.33 -23.96
CA GLU A 104 0.61 -17.18 -24.51
C GLU A 104 1.86 -17.20 -23.64
N GLU A 105 2.34 -16.03 -23.17
CA GLU A 105 3.49 -15.95 -22.26
C GLU A 105 3.19 -16.68 -20.94
N ARG A 106 1.98 -16.50 -20.39
CA ARG A 106 1.52 -17.24 -19.20
C ARG A 106 1.57 -18.75 -19.44
N ASP A 107 0.96 -19.23 -20.52
CA ASP A 107 0.83 -20.67 -20.78
C ASP A 107 2.19 -21.33 -21.03
N VAL A 108 3.10 -20.64 -21.74
CA VAL A 108 4.48 -21.10 -21.94
C VAL A 108 5.27 -21.17 -20.62
N LEU A 109 5.09 -20.22 -19.72
CA LEU A 109 5.75 -20.24 -18.42
C LEU A 109 5.20 -21.37 -17.52
N VAL A 110 3.89 -21.60 -17.55
CA VAL A 110 3.25 -22.73 -16.85
C VAL A 110 3.78 -24.06 -17.37
N GLU A 111 3.90 -24.24 -18.69
CA GLU A 111 4.51 -25.44 -19.28
C GLU A 111 5.96 -25.65 -18.82
N LYS A 112 6.69 -24.55 -18.57
CA LYS A 112 8.06 -24.55 -18.02
C LYS A 112 8.12 -24.72 -16.49
N GLY A 113 7.00 -25.02 -15.85
CA GLY A 113 6.93 -25.33 -14.42
C GLY A 113 6.76 -24.10 -13.50
N TRP A 114 6.37 -22.94 -14.05
CA TRP A 114 5.93 -21.82 -13.22
C TRP A 114 4.52 -22.06 -12.70
N ASN A 115 4.23 -21.57 -11.50
CA ASN A 115 2.91 -21.62 -10.90
C ASN A 115 2.09 -20.42 -11.36
N TYR A 116 0.94 -20.66 -11.99
CA TYR A 116 -0.04 -19.62 -12.26
C TYR A 116 -0.83 -19.30 -10.98
N GLU A 117 -0.74 -18.07 -10.51
CA GLU A 117 -1.37 -17.63 -9.25
C GLU A 117 -2.68 -16.88 -9.47
N GLY A 118 -3.11 -16.73 -10.72
CA GLY A 118 -4.34 -16.02 -11.07
C GLY A 118 -4.11 -14.63 -11.66
N VAL A 119 -5.16 -13.82 -11.64
CA VAL A 119 -5.12 -12.42 -12.04
C VAL A 119 -4.67 -11.58 -10.85
N GLY A 120 -3.50 -10.94 -10.97
CA GLY A 120 -2.99 -10.05 -9.93
C GLY A 120 -3.73 -8.72 -9.90
N TRP A 121 -3.97 -8.13 -11.07
CA TRP A 121 -4.75 -6.90 -11.26
C TRP A 121 -5.20 -6.78 -12.73
N TYR A 122 -5.76 -5.62 -13.08
CA TYR A 122 -6.27 -5.34 -14.43
C TYR A 122 -5.53 -4.15 -15.05
N SER A 123 -5.34 -4.18 -16.36
CA SER A 123 -4.88 -3.05 -17.17
C SER A 123 -6.05 -2.12 -17.47
N SER A 124 -5.81 -0.80 -17.48
CA SER A 124 -6.78 0.20 -17.91
C SER A 124 -7.10 0.06 -19.41
N ASP A 125 -8.38 -0.16 -19.74
CA ASP A 125 -8.84 -0.23 -21.13
C ASP A 125 -8.87 1.16 -21.79
N ASN A 126 -8.90 2.22 -20.97
CA ASN A 126 -8.78 3.61 -21.41
C ASN A 126 -7.33 4.00 -21.76
N LYS A 127 -6.34 3.18 -21.42
CA LYS A 127 -4.93 3.39 -21.73
C LYS A 127 -4.33 4.73 -21.25
N SER A 128 -4.75 5.20 -20.08
CA SER A 128 -4.44 6.55 -19.58
C SER A 128 -2.96 6.78 -19.24
N VAL A 129 -2.32 5.84 -18.53
CA VAL A 129 -0.91 5.94 -18.12
C VAL A 129 -0.20 4.66 -18.51
N ALA A 130 0.89 4.73 -19.29
CA ALA A 130 1.63 3.55 -19.69
C ALA A 130 2.50 3.02 -18.54
N VAL A 131 2.50 1.71 -18.32
CA VAL A 131 3.46 1.02 -17.46
C VAL A 131 4.47 0.31 -18.37
N LEU A 132 5.73 0.72 -18.28
CA LEU A 132 6.84 0.23 -19.09
C LEU A 132 7.47 -0.99 -18.43
N ARG A 133 7.82 -2.00 -19.24
CA ARG A 133 8.54 -3.22 -18.82
C ARG A 133 10.01 -3.13 -19.22
N GLN A 134 10.91 -3.44 -18.30
CA GLN A 134 12.33 -3.65 -18.58
C GLN A 134 12.77 -5.01 -18.09
N TYR A 135 13.66 -5.67 -18.83
CA TYR A 135 14.27 -6.94 -18.48
C TYR A 135 15.78 -6.78 -18.24
N ASN A 136 16.28 -7.30 -17.12
CA ASN A 136 17.69 -7.37 -16.78
C ASN A 136 18.28 -8.72 -17.20
N PRO A 137 19.03 -8.80 -18.32
CA PRO A 137 19.67 -10.04 -18.75
C PRO A 137 20.78 -10.50 -17.81
N ASN A 138 21.23 -9.66 -16.88
CA ASN A 138 22.35 -9.94 -15.98
C ASN A 138 21.90 -10.29 -14.54
N ALA A 139 20.60 -10.30 -14.27
CA ALA A 139 20.07 -10.64 -12.95
C ALA A 139 20.24 -12.14 -12.65
N LYS A 140 20.61 -12.48 -11.41
CA LYS A 140 20.63 -13.88 -10.93
C LYS A 140 19.22 -14.39 -10.60
N ALA A 141 18.35 -13.51 -10.11
CA ALA A 141 16.92 -13.69 -9.85
C ALA A 141 16.28 -12.29 -9.83
N GLY A 142 14.99 -12.16 -10.13
CA GLY A 142 14.32 -10.85 -10.17
C GLY A 142 14.73 -10.07 -11.40
N ALA A 143 14.26 -10.49 -12.57
CA ALA A 143 14.77 -9.96 -13.84
C ALA A 143 13.93 -8.84 -14.45
N HIS A 144 12.72 -8.55 -13.96
CA HIS A 144 11.86 -7.53 -14.56
C HIS A 144 11.63 -6.33 -13.66
N ASN A 145 11.51 -5.16 -14.28
CA ASN A 145 11.05 -3.93 -13.65
C ASN A 145 9.81 -3.42 -14.38
N PHE A 146 8.90 -2.81 -13.63
CA PHE A 146 7.66 -2.22 -14.14
C PHE A 146 7.50 -0.81 -13.58
N THR A 147 7.44 0.18 -14.47
CA THR A 147 7.44 1.59 -14.04
C THR A 147 6.61 2.48 -14.93
N THR A 148 6.00 3.51 -14.35
CA THR A 148 5.37 4.62 -15.08
C THR A 148 6.36 5.72 -15.45
N SER A 149 7.58 5.68 -14.88
CA SER A 149 8.61 6.70 -15.09
C SER A 149 9.46 6.41 -16.32
N SER A 150 9.40 7.28 -17.32
CA SER A 150 10.30 7.24 -18.48
C SER A 150 11.76 7.44 -18.07
N ALA A 151 12.02 8.29 -17.07
CA ALA A 151 13.39 8.52 -16.58
C ALA A 151 13.98 7.26 -15.94
N GLU A 152 13.20 6.50 -15.17
CA GLU A 152 13.65 5.22 -14.62
C GLU A 152 13.92 4.20 -15.74
N ASN A 153 13.01 4.10 -16.72
CA ASN A 153 13.20 3.25 -17.89
C ASN A 153 14.53 3.56 -18.59
N ASP A 154 14.77 4.83 -18.91
CA ASP A 154 15.95 5.26 -19.65
C ASP A 154 17.24 5.03 -18.85
N ASN A 155 17.19 5.25 -17.53
CA ASN A 155 18.32 4.98 -16.64
C ASN A 155 18.66 3.49 -16.58
N LEU A 156 17.67 2.60 -16.49
CA LEU A 156 17.88 1.15 -16.49
C LEU A 156 18.43 0.66 -17.84
N VAL A 157 17.90 1.17 -18.94
CA VAL A 157 18.40 0.87 -20.29
C VAL A 157 19.87 1.31 -20.44
N ASN A 158 20.21 2.51 -19.98
CA ASN A 158 21.60 2.99 -19.95
C ASN A 158 22.49 2.12 -19.06
N ALA A 159 21.93 1.49 -18.02
CA ALA A 159 22.61 0.52 -17.16
C ALA A 159 22.68 -0.91 -17.75
N GLY A 160 22.23 -1.11 -19.00
CA GLY A 160 22.33 -2.38 -19.72
C GLY A 160 21.09 -3.28 -19.65
N TRP A 161 19.96 -2.78 -19.13
CA TRP A 161 18.68 -3.47 -19.21
C TRP A 161 18.07 -3.35 -20.61
N LYS A 162 17.17 -4.25 -20.96
CA LYS A 162 16.41 -4.23 -22.22
C LYS A 162 15.03 -3.63 -21.96
N ALA A 163 14.69 -2.56 -22.65
CA ALA A 163 13.30 -2.10 -22.70
C ALA A 163 12.45 -3.05 -23.55
N GLU A 164 11.30 -3.46 -23.02
CA GLU A 164 10.35 -4.33 -23.70
C GLU A 164 9.05 -3.60 -24.09
N GLY A 165 9.01 -2.28 -23.87
CA GLY A 165 7.89 -1.42 -24.23
C GLY A 165 6.81 -1.36 -23.16
N VAL A 166 5.58 -1.08 -23.58
CA VAL A 166 4.43 -0.96 -22.66
C VAL A 166 3.95 -2.36 -22.28
N ALA A 167 4.01 -2.66 -20.98
CA ALA A 167 3.51 -3.90 -20.40
C ALA A 167 1.98 -3.90 -20.34
N TRP A 168 1.42 -2.80 -19.81
CA TRP A 168 0.00 -2.54 -19.63
C TRP A 168 -0.24 -1.05 -19.33
N TYR A 169 -1.47 -0.69 -19.00
CA TYR A 169 -1.84 0.68 -18.67
C TYR A 169 -2.46 0.80 -17.28
N ALA A 170 -2.17 1.90 -16.60
CA ALA A 170 -2.75 2.31 -15.32
C ALA A 170 -3.82 3.39 -15.51
N VAL A 171 -4.61 3.66 -14.47
CA VAL A 171 -5.54 4.81 -14.43
C VAL A 171 -4.88 6.09 -13.94
N ALA A 172 -3.79 5.97 -13.16
CA ALA A 172 -2.95 7.08 -12.72
C ALA A 172 -1.54 6.60 -12.38
N GLU A 173 -0.59 7.53 -12.33
CA GLU A 173 0.76 7.28 -11.79
C GLU A 173 0.72 6.87 -10.31
N GLY A 174 1.79 6.21 -9.90
CA GLY A 174 1.99 5.79 -8.51
C GLY A 174 2.35 6.95 -7.59
N LYS A 175 2.50 6.65 -6.30
CA LYS A 175 2.98 7.60 -5.29
C LYS A 175 4.19 7.01 -4.60
N PRO A 176 5.25 7.79 -4.34
CA PRO A 176 6.39 7.30 -3.58
C PRO A 176 5.96 6.86 -2.18
N ALA A 177 6.71 5.92 -1.59
CA ALA A 177 6.56 5.58 -0.18
C ALA A 177 6.71 6.83 0.69
N VAL A 178 6.07 6.83 1.87
CA VAL A 178 6.38 7.82 2.89
C VAL A 178 7.87 7.72 3.26
N ASP A 179 8.55 8.86 3.36
CA ASP A 179 9.99 8.95 3.67
C ASP A 179 10.38 8.46 5.08
N GLY A 180 9.38 8.15 5.91
CA GLY A 180 9.55 7.68 7.28
C GLY A 180 10.14 8.73 8.23
N ALA A 181 10.27 9.99 7.82
CA ALA A 181 10.81 11.04 8.68
C ALA A 181 9.94 11.23 9.92
N ILE A 182 10.55 11.29 11.11
CA ILE A 182 9.83 11.46 12.38
C ILE A 182 9.49 12.93 12.63
N MET A 183 10.43 13.82 12.36
CA MET A 183 10.23 15.27 12.41
C MET A 183 9.56 15.75 11.12
N GLY A 184 8.71 16.78 11.20
CA GLY A 184 8.14 17.43 10.02
C GLY A 184 6.68 17.83 10.17
N VAL A 185 6.07 18.22 9.05
CA VAL A 185 4.65 18.56 8.98
C VAL A 185 3.85 17.29 8.74
N SER A 186 2.83 17.07 9.57
CA SER A 186 1.89 15.96 9.43
C SER A 186 1.17 16.00 8.08
N THR A 187 1.16 14.89 7.35
CA THR A 187 0.44 14.78 6.06
C THR A 187 -0.97 14.21 6.21
N THR A 188 -1.31 13.74 7.40
CA THR A 188 -2.66 13.27 7.76
C THR A 188 -3.45 14.31 8.55
N THR A 189 -4.74 14.03 8.76
CA THR A 189 -5.62 14.80 9.64
C THR A 189 -6.17 13.93 10.76
N PRO A 190 -6.64 14.50 11.88
CA PRO A 190 -7.35 13.75 12.92
C PRO A 190 -8.50 12.89 12.37
N ALA A 191 -9.28 13.45 11.45
CA ALA A 191 -10.36 12.73 10.78
C ALA A 191 -9.85 11.55 9.94
N GLY A 192 -8.74 11.73 9.22
CA GLY A 192 -8.09 10.67 8.43
C GLY A 192 -7.62 9.51 9.31
N MET A 193 -6.92 9.80 10.41
CA MET A 193 -6.49 8.79 11.39
C MET A 193 -7.67 8.04 12.00
N ALA A 194 -8.73 8.75 12.39
CA ALA A 194 -9.94 8.15 12.96
C ALA A 194 -10.69 7.27 11.95
N ALA A 195 -10.79 7.69 10.68
CA ALA A 195 -11.40 6.90 9.63
C ALA A 195 -10.60 5.62 9.34
N TYR A 196 -9.28 5.73 9.25
CA TYR A 196 -8.39 4.58 9.07
C TYR A 196 -8.50 3.57 10.23
N TYR A 197 -8.49 4.04 11.49
CA TYR A 197 -8.71 3.17 12.66
C TYR A 197 -10.00 2.35 12.55
N ARG A 198 -11.12 3.02 12.22
CA ARG A 198 -12.42 2.35 12.09
C ARG A 198 -12.44 1.34 10.96
N ALA A 199 -11.80 1.65 9.84
CA ALA A 199 -11.70 0.71 8.72
C ALA A 199 -10.93 -0.55 9.14
N MET A 200 -9.83 -0.39 9.87
CA MET A 200 -9.06 -1.53 10.39
C MET A 200 -9.83 -2.30 11.46
N GLY A 201 -10.56 -1.61 12.36
CA GLY A 201 -11.43 -2.24 13.33
C GLY A 201 -12.54 -3.08 12.69
N LYS A 202 -13.18 -2.55 11.63
CA LYS A 202 -14.17 -3.29 10.85
C LYS A 202 -13.56 -4.50 10.14
N LYS A 203 -12.36 -4.36 9.58
CA LYS A 203 -11.65 -5.44 8.86
C LYS A 203 -11.22 -6.56 9.82
N ASN A 204 -10.75 -6.20 11.02
CA ASN A 204 -10.05 -7.11 11.92
C ASN A 204 -10.84 -7.46 13.19
N GLY A 205 -12.06 -6.96 13.35
CA GLY A 205 -12.97 -7.34 14.44
C GLY A 205 -12.68 -6.67 15.78
N PHE A 206 -12.18 -5.44 15.81
CA PHE A 206 -11.98 -4.67 17.04
C PHE A 206 -12.71 -3.33 17.01
N SER A 207 -12.89 -2.72 18.19
CA SER A 207 -13.55 -1.42 18.34
C SER A 207 -12.74 -0.49 19.23
N TYR A 208 -13.07 0.80 19.22
CA TYR A 208 -12.39 1.78 20.07
C TYR A 208 -12.76 1.55 21.55
N PRO A 209 -11.78 1.47 22.47
CA PRO A 209 -12.04 1.18 23.89
C PRO A 209 -12.54 2.40 24.67
N SER A 210 -13.69 2.95 24.27
CA SER A 210 -14.29 4.17 24.84
C SER A 210 -14.40 4.16 26.36
N GLU A 211 -14.70 3.01 26.99
CA GLU A 211 -14.86 2.92 28.45
C GLU A 211 -13.57 3.29 29.19
N VAL A 212 -12.41 2.85 28.69
CA VAL A 212 -11.12 3.15 29.33
C VAL A 212 -10.63 4.54 28.92
N GLU A 213 -10.62 4.82 27.62
CA GLU A 213 -10.03 6.06 27.09
C GLU A 213 -10.81 7.31 27.53
N SER A 214 -12.12 7.19 27.76
CA SER A 214 -12.93 8.28 28.34
C SER A 214 -12.46 8.71 29.74
N LYS A 215 -11.89 7.79 30.54
CA LYS A 215 -11.32 8.11 31.86
C LYS A 215 -10.09 9.01 31.75
N GLY A 216 -9.37 8.91 30.63
CA GLY A 216 -8.23 9.78 30.28
C GLY A 216 -8.61 10.97 29.40
N GLY A 217 -9.89 11.25 29.19
CA GLY A 217 -10.36 12.40 28.42
C GLY A 217 -10.51 12.19 26.91
N ALA A 218 -10.38 10.96 26.39
CA ALA A 218 -10.59 10.65 24.98
C ALA A 218 -11.74 9.64 24.80
N ALA A 219 -12.99 10.10 24.88
CA ALA A 219 -14.14 9.20 24.77
C ALA A 219 -14.32 8.56 23.37
N THR A 220 -13.69 9.13 22.35
CA THR A 220 -13.82 8.71 20.94
C THR A 220 -12.46 8.67 20.25
N ILE A 221 -12.37 7.88 19.17
CA ILE A 221 -11.17 7.83 18.33
C ILE A 221 -10.86 9.19 17.70
N GLU A 222 -11.88 10.03 17.42
CA GLU A 222 -11.71 11.40 16.96
C GLU A 222 -10.99 12.25 18.00
N THR A 223 -11.40 12.16 19.27
CA THR A 223 -10.75 12.88 20.37
C THR A 223 -9.31 12.41 20.55
N PHE A 224 -9.07 11.10 20.51
CA PHE A 224 -7.72 10.54 20.58
C PHE A 224 -6.84 11.03 19.43
N ALA A 225 -7.32 10.93 18.18
CA ALA A 225 -6.61 11.38 17.00
C ALA A 225 -6.32 12.88 17.03
N GLN A 226 -7.24 13.68 17.56
CA GLN A 226 -7.04 15.12 17.76
C GLN A 226 -5.93 15.40 18.78
N ILE A 227 -5.92 14.69 19.92
CA ILE A 227 -4.87 14.79 20.94
C ILE A 227 -3.50 14.43 20.33
N VAL A 228 -3.42 13.31 19.59
CA VAL A 228 -2.20 12.90 18.88
C VAL A 228 -1.70 13.99 17.95
N TYR A 229 -2.59 14.55 17.13
CA TYR A 229 -2.23 15.59 16.17
C TYR A 229 -1.70 16.87 16.85
N GLU A 230 -2.35 17.31 17.93
CA GLU A 230 -1.95 18.51 18.66
C GLU A 230 -0.61 18.35 19.38
N GLU A 231 -0.43 17.25 20.12
CA GLU A 231 0.82 17.00 20.85
C GLU A 231 2.00 16.79 19.89
N ALA A 232 1.79 16.07 18.78
CA ALA A 232 2.83 15.86 17.78
C ALA A 232 3.25 17.19 17.12
N ASN A 233 2.29 17.97 16.62
CA ASN A 233 2.57 19.23 15.94
C ASN A 233 3.21 20.27 16.86
N ALA A 234 2.83 20.31 18.15
CA ALA A 234 3.45 21.21 19.12
C ALA A 234 4.97 20.98 19.27
N GLU A 235 5.44 19.74 19.05
CA GLU A 235 6.84 19.36 19.14
C GLU A 235 7.56 19.28 17.78
N GLY A 236 6.84 19.52 16.67
CA GLY A 236 7.34 19.38 15.30
C GLY A 236 7.49 17.93 14.84
N ILE A 237 6.75 17.00 15.46
CA ILE A 237 6.70 15.59 15.13
C ILE A 237 5.50 15.34 14.21
N ARG A 238 5.64 14.43 13.25
CA ARG A 238 4.56 14.03 12.36
C ARG A 238 3.54 13.15 13.10
N ALA A 239 2.27 13.56 13.09
CA ALA A 239 1.19 12.90 13.82
C ALA A 239 0.96 11.45 13.36
N GLU A 240 1.09 11.18 12.06
CA GLU A 240 1.00 9.83 11.50
C GLU A 240 2.04 8.87 12.09
N VAL A 241 3.24 9.34 12.46
CA VAL A 241 4.27 8.51 13.09
C VAL A 241 3.83 8.11 14.50
N VAL A 242 3.39 9.08 15.29
CA VAL A 242 2.92 8.86 16.67
C VAL A 242 1.72 7.91 16.67
N PHE A 243 0.76 8.16 15.79
CA PHE A 243 -0.45 7.35 15.66
C PHE A 243 -0.12 5.91 15.23
N CYS A 244 0.62 5.72 14.13
CA CYS A 244 0.95 4.39 13.63
C CYS A 244 1.82 3.60 14.62
N GLN A 245 2.79 4.26 15.28
CA GLN A 245 3.56 3.63 16.34
C GLN A 245 2.65 3.22 17.52
N ALA A 246 1.71 4.08 17.95
CA ALA A 246 0.78 3.73 19.02
C ALA A 246 -0.09 2.52 18.66
N MET A 247 -0.59 2.44 17.42
CA MET A 247 -1.36 1.28 16.97
C MET A 247 -0.51 0.01 16.94
N HIS A 248 0.77 0.12 16.54
CA HIS A 248 1.69 -1.02 16.57
C HIS A 248 1.96 -1.50 18.01
N GLU A 249 2.34 -0.60 18.91
CA GLU A 249 2.75 -0.89 20.29
C GLU A 249 1.60 -1.45 21.14
N THR A 250 0.39 -0.95 20.93
CA THR A 250 -0.79 -1.32 21.72
C THR A 250 -1.64 -2.38 21.05
N GLY A 251 -1.28 -2.88 19.86
CA GLY A 251 -2.17 -3.76 19.09
C GLY A 251 -3.52 -3.10 18.82
N TRP A 252 -3.51 -1.90 18.23
CA TRP A 252 -4.70 -1.10 17.90
C TRP A 252 -5.53 -0.67 19.11
N LEU A 253 -4.87 -0.21 20.17
CA LEU A 253 -5.48 0.17 21.46
C LEU A 253 -6.21 -0.99 22.16
N GLN A 254 -6.04 -2.23 21.70
CA GLN A 254 -6.64 -3.40 22.35
C GLN A 254 -5.76 -3.95 23.47
N TYR A 255 -4.48 -3.61 23.44
CA TYR A 255 -3.43 -4.13 24.30
C TYR A 255 -3.35 -5.66 24.22
N GLY A 256 -2.47 -6.28 25.00
CA GLY A 256 -2.22 -7.73 24.91
C GLY A 256 -0.88 -8.18 25.47
N GLY A 257 -0.01 -7.23 25.84
CA GLY A 257 1.21 -7.48 26.60
C GLY A 257 1.09 -6.97 28.05
N ASP A 258 2.23 -6.61 28.63
CA ASP A 258 2.33 -6.21 30.05
C ASP A 258 1.71 -4.84 30.35
N VAL A 259 1.54 -3.99 29.33
CA VAL A 259 0.94 -2.67 29.47
C VAL A 259 -0.58 -2.78 29.41
N SER A 260 -1.26 -2.24 30.43
CA SER A 260 -2.72 -2.20 30.49
C SER A 260 -3.32 -0.92 29.90
N PRO A 261 -4.57 -0.96 29.39
CA PRO A 261 -5.24 0.19 28.80
C PRO A 261 -5.33 1.44 29.69
N ASP A 262 -5.52 1.25 31.00
CA ASP A 262 -5.66 2.35 31.97
C ASP A 262 -4.33 3.03 32.33
N GLN A 263 -3.19 2.55 31.81
CA GLN A 263 -1.90 3.22 31.98
C GLN A 263 -1.72 4.42 31.05
N PHE A 264 -2.52 4.52 29.99
CA PHE A 264 -2.37 5.50 28.91
C PHE A 264 -0.92 5.54 28.36
N ASN A 265 -0.27 4.37 28.28
CA ASN A 265 1.11 4.23 27.83
C ASN A 265 1.14 3.63 26.42
N TYR A 266 0.90 4.48 25.42
CA TYR A 266 0.74 4.08 24.02
C TYR A 266 2.04 3.69 23.31
N ALA A 267 3.19 3.83 23.99
CA ALA A 267 4.52 3.59 23.43
C ALA A 267 5.32 2.53 24.20
N GLY A 268 4.66 1.80 25.11
CA GLY A 268 5.32 0.78 25.92
C GLY A 268 6.46 1.31 26.81
N LEU A 269 6.45 2.61 27.14
CA LEU A 269 7.56 3.28 27.80
C LEU A 269 7.85 2.64 29.15
N GLY A 270 9.02 2.00 29.26
CA GLY A 270 9.49 1.38 30.50
C GLY A 270 8.94 -0.01 30.78
N ALA A 271 8.12 -0.58 29.89
CA ALA A 271 7.82 -2.01 29.95
C ALA A 271 9.07 -2.80 29.52
N THR A 272 9.38 -3.88 30.24
CA THR A 272 10.57 -4.70 30.00
C THR A 272 10.28 -6.15 29.64
N GLY A 273 9.00 -6.52 29.56
CA GLY A 273 8.60 -7.93 29.51
C GLY A 273 8.50 -8.53 30.92
N ASN A 274 7.88 -9.71 31.02
CA ASN A 274 7.73 -10.54 32.23
C ASN A 274 6.85 -9.91 33.34
N GLY A 275 5.81 -9.17 32.95
CA GLY A 275 4.84 -8.62 33.89
C GLY A 275 5.21 -7.26 34.48
N GLU A 276 6.26 -6.61 33.97
CA GLU A 276 6.62 -5.23 34.34
C GLU A 276 5.84 -4.23 33.47
N PRO A 277 4.81 -3.56 34.01
CA PRO A 277 3.83 -2.80 33.21
C PRO A 277 4.42 -1.50 32.63
N GLY A 278 5.58 -1.06 33.10
CA GLY A 278 6.20 0.19 32.69
C GLY A 278 5.50 1.43 33.25
N ASN A 279 5.65 2.56 32.55
CA ASN A 279 5.13 3.84 32.99
C ASN A 279 3.60 3.90 32.94
N ARG A 280 3.03 4.74 33.81
CA ARG A 280 1.63 5.15 33.83
C ARG A 280 1.53 6.66 33.77
N PHE A 281 0.55 7.14 33.01
CA PHE A 281 0.23 8.55 32.86
C PHE A 281 -1.17 8.85 33.39
N CYS A 282 -1.45 10.10 33.74
CA CYS A 282 -2.70 10.49 34.39
C CYS A 282 -3.90 10.55 33.41
N ASP A 283 -3.63 10.78 32.13
CA ASP A 283 -4.62 10.92 31.09
C ASP A 283 -4.01 10.60 29.70
N VAL A 284 -4.88 10.52 28.69
CA VAL A 284 -4.51 10.20 27.31
C VAL A 284 -3.50 11.21 26.78
N ARG A 285 -3.72 12.50 27.02
CA ARG A 285 -2.86 13.57 26.48
C ARG A 285 -1.44 13.50 27.03
N THR A 286 -1.29 13.23 28.32
CA THR A 286 0.01 13.10 28.98
C THR A 286 0.75 11.86 28.48
N GLY A 287 0.02 10.76 28.26
CA GLY A 287 0.56 9.55 27.65
C GLY A 287 1.08 9.76 26.23
N VAL A 288 0.26 10.37 25.38
CA VAL A 288 0.65 10.75 24.01
C VAL A 288 1.82 11.73 24.03
N ARG A 289 1.82 12.73 24.91
CA ARG A 289 2.95 13.67 25.04
C ARG A 289 4.24 12.95 25.40
N ALA A 290 4.21 11.98 26.30
CA ALA A 290 5.40 11.21 26.65
C ALA A 290 5.96 10.43 25.45
N GLN A 291 5.09 9.84 24.63
CA GLN A 291 5.48 9.19 23.38
C GLN A 291 6.13 10.19 22.40
N VAL A 292 5.50 11.34 22.17
CA VAL A 292 6.01 12.41 21.29
C VAL A 292 7.40 12.87 21.75
N GLN A 293 7.58 13.08 23.04
CA GLN A 293 8.86 13.49 23.62
C GLN A 293 9.92 12.41 23.42
N HIS A 294 9.58 11.13 23.61
CA HIS A 294 10.53 10.04 23.41
C HIS A 294 10.94 9.90 21.94
N LEU A 295 9.98 10.02 21.00
CA LEU A 295 10.26 10.09 19.56
C LEU A 295 11.17 11.27 19.22
N LYS A 296 10.90 12.46 19.78
CA LYS A 296 11.74 13.64 19.56
C LYS A 296 13.15 13.47 20.13
N ALA A 297 13.32 12.76 21.24
CA ALA A 297 14.63 12.45 21.79
C ALA A 297 15.47 11.65 20.77
N TYR A 298 14.86 10.64 20.13
CA TYR A 298 15.51 9.83 19.10
C TYR A 298 15.73 10.60 17.80
N ALA A 299 14.75 11.38 17.35
CA ALA A 299 14.78 12.00 16.03
C ALA A 299 15.52 13.34 15.96
N SER A 300 15.65 14.06 17.07
CA SER A 300 16.17 15.43 17.05
C SER A 300 16.89 15.85 18.33
N ASN A 301 17.79 16.83 18.17
CA ASN A 301 18.45 17.52 19.28
C ASN A 301 17.73 18.82 19.69
N ALA A 302 16.69 19.23 18.96
CA ALA A 302 15.92 20.43 19.29
C ALA A 302 15.29 20.32 20.69
N PRO A 303 15.25 21.39 21.50
CA PRO A 303 14.64 21.34 22.82
C PRO A 303 13.15 20.94 22.74
N LEU A 304 12.64 20.36 23.83
CA LEU A 304 11.20 20.17 24.00
C LEU A 304 10.52 21.53 24.09
N ILE A 305 9.32 21.63 23.54
CA ILE A 305 8.49 22.83 23.65
C ILE A 305 7.62 22.76 24.91
N ASN A 306 7.03 21.59 25.16
CA ASN A 306 6.24 21.34 26.35
C ASN A 306 7.09 20.79 27.50
N GLU A 307 6.55 20.89 28.73
CA GLU A 307 7.19 20.29 29.92
C GLU A 307 7.42 18.79 29.72
N CYS A 308 8.61 18.31 30.08
CA CYS A 308 8.98 16.91 29.93
C CYS A 308 8.19 16.02 30.90
N VAL A 309 7.31 15.17 30.36
CA VAL A 309 6.54 14.17 31.12
C VAL A 309 7.09 12.76 30.92
N ASP A 310 7.92 12.54 29.88
CA ASP A 310 8.63 11.29 29.69
C ASP A 310 9.77 11.11 30.72
N LYS A 311 9.52 10.25 31.71
CA LYS A 311 10.51 9.88 32.75
C LYS A 311 11.77 9.21 32.18
N ARG A 312 11.70 8.68 30.95
CA ARG A 312 12.78 7.97 30.25
C ARG A 312 13.55 8.85 29.27
N PHE A 313 13.13 10.10 29.05
CA PHE A 313 13.78 11.03 28.11
C PHE A 313 15.29 11.14 28.36
N LYS A 314 15.68 11.19 29.64
CA LYS A 314 17.07 11.23 30.13
C LYS A 314 17.94 10.01 29.81
N TYR A 315 17.33 8.90 29.39
CA TYR A 315 18.05 7.67 29.03
C TYR A 315 18.47 7.64 27.56
N VAL A 316 17.88 8.48 26.70
CA VAL A 316 18.39 8.71 25.34
C VAL A 316 19.61 9.63 25.43
N LYS A 317 20.78 9.03 25.71
CA LYS A 317 22.03 9.77 25.99
C LYS A 317 22.52 10.57 24.80
N THR A 318 22.41 9.99 23.62
CA THR A 318 22.73 10.64 22.35
C THR A 318 21.42 10.84 21.61
N ARG A 319 20.95 12.08 21.58
CA ARG A 319 19.72 12.45 20.88
C ARG A 319 19.99 12.60 19.37
N GLY A 320 18.93 12.54 18.56
CA GLY A 320 19.03 12.69 17.10
C GLY A 320 19.64 11.49 16.37
N VAL A 321 19.75 10.33 17.02
CA VAL A 321 20.35 9.11 16.47
C VAL A 321 19.41 8.27 15.59
N ALA A 322 18.13 8.65 15.50
CA ALA A 322 17.14 7.99 14.66
C ALA A 322 16.17 9.00 14.01
N PRO A 323 16.59 9.71 12.95
CA PRO A 323 15.76 10.69 12.25
C PRO A 323 14.51 10.10 11.56
N THR A 324 14.57 8.82 11.18
CA THR A 324 13.46 8.12 10.51
C THR A 324 12.92 6.97 11.36
N VAL A 325 11.69 6.51 11.09
CA VAL A 325 11.09 5.35 11.77
C VAL A 325 11.91 4.08 11.56
N ASN A 326 12.56 3.93 10.40
CA ASN A 326 13.46 2.80 10.13
C ASN A 326 14.67 2.80 11.07
N ASP A 327 15.20 3.98 11.42
CA ASP A 327 16.33 4.12 12.34
C ASP A 327 15.99 3.77 13.79
N LEU A 328 14.70 3.65 14.14
CA LEU A 328 14.24 3.18 15.46
C LEU A 328 14.48 1.68 15.65
N THR A 329 14.67 0.93 14.57
CA THR A 329 14.97 -0.51 14.60
C THR A 329 16.23 -0.76 15.43
N GLY A 330 16.11 -1.57 16.49
CA GLY A 330 17.21 -1.91 17.38
C GLY A 330 17.57 -0.81 18.40
N LYS A 331 16.86 0.34 18.38
CA LYS A 331 17.05 1.44 19.33
C LYS A 331 15.83 1.62 20.23
N TRP A 332 14.65 1.65 19.65
CA TRP A 332 13.38 1.74 20.39
C TRP A 332 12.97 0.38 20.95
N ALA A 333 12.94 -0.63 20.08
CA ALA A 333 12.76 -2.03 20.44
C ALA A 333 14.07 -2.79 20.24
N VAL A 334 14.46 -3.62 21.20
CA VAL A 334 15.67 -4.47 21.15
C VAL A 334 15.24 -5.94 21.25
N PRO A 335 15.69 -6.84 20.36
CA PRO A 335 16.68 -6.64 19.29
C PRO A 335 16.18 -5.80 18.11
N GLY A 336 14.89 -5.46 18.07
CA GLY A 336 14.27 -4.63 17.02
C GLY A 336 14.05 -5.35 15.70
N VAL A 337 14.52 -6.60 15.61
CA VAL A 337 14.23 -7.53 14.52
C VAL A 337 13.70 -8.83 15.10
N LYS A 338 12.56 -9.31 14.61
CA LYS A 338 11.98 -10.60 14.98
C LYS A 338 11.53 -11.32 13.70
N ASP A 339 12.01 -12.53 13.46
CA ASP A 339 11.67 -13.33 12.27
C ASP A 339 11.90 -12.57 10.93
N GLY A 340 12.96 -11.75 10.86
CA GLY A 340 13.28 -10.90 9.70
C GLY A 340 12.54 -9.54 9.67
N VAL A 341 11.60 -9.33 10.61
CA VAL A 341 10.75 -8.15 10.71
C VAL A 341 11.43 -7.05 11.50
N THR A 342 11.72 -5.93 10.84
CA THR A 342 12.22 -4.73 11.50
C THR A 342 11.08 -3.92 12.11
N TYR A 343 11.30 -3.44 13.33
CA TYR A 343 10.36 -2.58 14.04
C TYR A 343 9.98 -1.33 13.23
N GLY A 344 10.97 -0.65 12.66
CA GLY A 344 10.73 0.55 11.85
C GLY A 344 9.95 0.28 10.56
N GLY A 345 10.20 -0.87 9.91
CA GLY A 345 9.46 -1.29 8.73
C GLY A 345 7.98 -1.54 9.00
N GLN A 346 7.63 -2.07 10.18
CA GLN A 346 6.23 -2.24 10.58
C GLN A 346 5.50 -0.89 10.72
N ILE A 347 6.15 0.10 11.33
CA ILE A 347 5.58 1.45 11.45
C ILE A 347 5.46 2.11 10.07
N ALA A 348 6.49 2.02 9.23
CA ALA A 348 6.46 2.55 7.88
C ALA A 348 5.32 1.94 7.04
N SER A 349 5.04 0.63 7.21
CA SER A 349 3.93 -0.03 6.52
C SER A 349 2.58 0.57 6.92
N LEU A 350 2.33 0.74 8.23
CA LEU A 350 1.12 1.39 8.73
C LEU A 350 0.99 2.83 8.24
N MET A 351 2.09 3.58 8.16
CA MET A 351 2.09 4.94 7.63
C MET A 351 1.73 4.97 6.14
N ASN A 352 2.23 4.03 5.33
CA ASN A 352 1.86 3.90 3.92
C ASN A 352 0.38 3.53 3.76
N GLU A 353 -0.14 2.62 4.58
CA GLU A 353 -1.57 2.27 4.58
C GLU A 353 -2.44 3.49 4.93
N LEU A 354 -2.09 4.23 5.99
CA LEU A 354 -2.78 5.46 6.39
C LEU A 354 -2.74 6.52 5.28
N ALA A 355 -1.59 6.73 4.63
CA ALA A 355 -1.44 7.73 3.57
C ALA A 355 -2.25 7.41 2.30
N ASN A 356 -2.49 6.12 2.05
CA ASN A 356 -3.27 5.66 0.90
C ASN A 356 -4.75 5.41 1.22
N TYR A 357 -5.15 5.49 2.49
CA TYR A 357 -6.54 5.33 2.89
C TYR A 357 -7.39 6.50 2.39
N LYS A 358 -8.37 6.18 1.53
CA LYS A 358 -9.41 7.12 1.07
C LYS A 358 -10.69 6.83 1.86
N ALA A 359 -11.15 7.82 2.61
CA ALA A 359 -12.38 7.76 3.42
C ALA A 359 -13.64 7.62 2.58
#